data_AF-A0A2G8JYP2-F1
#
_entry.id   AF-A0A2G8JYP2-F1
#
_cell.length_a   1.000
_cell.length_b   1.000
_cell.length_c   1.000
_cell.angle_alpha   90.00
_cell.angle_beta   90.00
_cell.angle_gamma   90.00
#
_symmetry.space_group_name_H-M   'P 1'
#
loop_
_entity.id
_entity.type
_entity.pdbx_description
1 polymer ?
#
loop_
_entity_poly.entity_id
_entity_poly.type
_entity_poly.pdbx_seq_one_letter_code
_entity_poly.pdbx_strand_id
1 'polypeptide(L)'
;MNPRAPHLDEEHEPTTLDCLKVFYDKCCRDYAELTESELLRLAASLLIGAATFPVCLGVFQKLVFTPLKISNVSFGSDMLGMCVVAVSGITATHFTSRVWEFLTGKKFHILFEYAILNPQYVLLLTVYIFSIPRDGNSPEEAVIVGGVSLAVFLALRGKVRSVLPSNVLHPGAFAKESLPASDNYATSSQRSKLMKFGKRYGCHSCGARFTVQDFIADHQPPLAVMRRKRSSMLHIFKEFSRLFKRKKNMTLETPQRFYPQCTRCSVKQLSYLSAVSRGLRAPSPVVNHFTSLRLCHIFLPFPLLVVSAYRFCAVRE
;
A
#
# COMPACT_ATOMS: atom_id res chain seq x y z
N MET A 1 -52.48 -50.57 -4.59
CA MET A 1 -51.88 -49.40 -5.26
C MET A 1 -50.94 -48.74 -4.26
N ASN A 2 -49.63 -48.79 -4.51
CA ASN A 2 -48.61 -48.29 -3.59
C ASN A 2 -48.35 -46.79 -3.94
N PRO A 3 -48.55 -45.83 -3.02
CA PRO A 3 -48.34 -44.42 -3.32
C PRO A 3 -46.87 -44.19 -3.68
N ARG A 4 -46.65 -43.67 -4.89
CA ARG A 4 -45.33 -43.34 -5.44
C ARG A 4 -44.74 -42.23 -4.56
N ALA A 5 -43.58 -42.48 -3.94
CA ALA A 5 -42.89 -41.50 -3.11
C ALA A 5 -42.68 -40.19 -3.91
N PRO A 6 -42.89 -39.02 -3.29
CA PRO A 6 -42.68 -37.74 -3.95
C PRO A 6 -41.23 -37.66 -4.44
N HIS A 7 -41.06 -37.28 -5.71
CA HIS A 7 -39.76 -36.93 -6.27
C HIS A 7 -39.15 -35.85 -5.38
N LEU A 8 -37.98 -36.14 -4.82
CA LEU A 8 -37.16 -35.12 -4.17
C LEU A 8 -36.76 -34.15 -5.28
N ASP A 9 -37.38 -32.96 -5.28
CA ASP A 9 -36.99 -31.86 -6.15
C ASP A 9 -35.50 -31.58 -5.90
N GLU A 10 -34.71 -31.52 -6.97
CA GLU A 10 -33.28 -31.17 -6.89
C GLU A 10 -33.14 -29.84 -6.16
N GLU A 11 -32.64 -29.87 -4.91
CA GLU A 11 -32.30 -28.68 -4.15
C GLU A 11 -31.25 -27.91 -4.93
N HIS A 12 -31.67 -26.81 -5.54
CA HIS A 12 -30.79 -25.94 -6.29
C HIS A 12 -29.86 -25.26 -5.29
N GLU A 13 -28.60 -25.70 -5.27
CA GLU A 13 -27.57 -25.15 -4.41
C GLU A 13 -27.43 -23.65 -4.71
N PRO A 14 -27.64 -22.75 -3.73
CA PRO A 14 -27.64 -21.32 -3.98
C PRO A 14 -26.28 -20.88 -4.52
N THR A 15 -26.31 -20.12 -5.61
CA THR A 15 -25.06 -19.66 -6.23
C THR A 15 -24.38 -18.59 -5.35
N THR A 16 -23.07 -18.41 -5.50
CA THR A 16 -22.35 -17.31 -4.82
C THR A 16 -22.98 -15.93 -5.07
N LEU A 17 -23.58 -15.74 -6.25
CA LEU A 17 -24.26 -14.49 -6.61
C LEU A 17 -25.56 -14.30 -5.81
N ASP A 18 -26.31 -15.38 -5.57
CA ASP A 18 -27.54 -15.34 -4.76
C ASP A 18 -27.22 -14.99 -3.30
N CYS A 19 -26.15 -15.58 -2.75
CA CYS A 19 -25.66 -15.23 -1.42
C CYS A 19 -25.23 -13.75 -1.33
N LEU A 20 -24.51 -13.24 -2.33
CA LEU A 20 -24.12 -11.83 -2.39
C LEU A 20 -25.33 -10.88 -2.49
N LYS A 21 -26.36 -11.27 -3.24
CA LYS A 21 -27.59 -10.48 -3.39
C LYS A 21 -28.40 -10.44 -2.10
N VAL A 22 -28.61 -11.59 -1.45
CA VAL A 22 -29.28 -11.65 -0.14
C VAL A 22 -28.53 -10.81 0.91
N PHE A 23 -27.20 -10.89 0.90
CA PHE A 23 -26.36 -10.08 1.77
C PHE A 23 -26.52 -8.58 1.46
N TYR A 24 -26.46 -8.19 0.19
CA TYR A 24 -26.66 -6.80 -0.23
C TYR A 24 -28.02 -6.27 0.21
N ASP A 25 -29.10 -7.01 -0.05
CA ASP A 25 -30.46 -6.60 0.32
C ASP A 25 -30.62 -6.49 1.84
N LYS A 26 -30.00 -7.39 2.61
CA LYS A 26 -29.99 -7.31 4.06
C LYS A 26 -29.23 -6.07 4.54
N CYS A 27 -28.02 -5.82 4.02
CA CYS A 27 -27.29 -4.61 4.34
C CYS A 27 -28.10 -3.36 4.01
N CYS A 28 -28.74 -3.30 2.84
CA CYS A 28 -29.58 -2.17 2.46
C CYS A 28 -30.75 -1.96 3.43
N ARG A 29 -31.39 -3.03 3.91
CA ARG A 29 -32.44 -2.94 4.94
C ARG A 29 -31.89 -2.48 6.28
N ASP A 30 -30.83 -3.11 6.77
CA ASP A 30 -30.19 -2.77 8.05
C ASP A 30 -29.70 -1.30 8.03
N TYR A 31 -29.23 -0.80 6.88
CA TYR A 31 -28.85 0.61 6.70
C TYR A 31 -30.03 1.57 6.59
N ALA A 32 -31.16 1.14 6.02
CA ALA A 32 -32.36 1.96 5.90
C ALA A 32 -33.05 2.23 7.25
N GLU A 33 -32.82 1.35 8.23
CA GLU A 33 -33.37 1.47 9.58
C GLU A 33 -32.47 2.28 10.53
N LEU A 34 -31.26 2.68 10.10
CA LEU A 34 -30.37 3.48 10.94
C LEU A 34 -30.92 4.89 11.16
N THR A 35 -30.91 5.31 12.43
CA THR A 35 -31.12 6.71 12.79
C THR A 35 -30.00 7.60 12.25
N GLU A 36 -30.26 8.90 12.08
CA GLU A 36 -29.23 9.88 11.67
C GLU A 36 -27.99 9.83 12.58
N SER A 37 -28.20 9.63 13.88
CA SER A 37 -27.13 9.50 14.86
C SER A 37 -26.26 8.26 14.66
N GLU A 38 -26.84 7.13 14.25
CA GLU A 38 -26.11 5.90 13.96
C GLU A 38 -25.37 5.99 12.63
N LEU A 39 -25.95 6.65 11.63
CA LEU A 39 -25.27 6.92 10.37
C LEU A 39 -24.01 7.79 10.59
N LEU A 40 -24.10 8.81 11.45
CA LEU A 40 -22.95 9.65 11.79
C LEU A 40 -21.85 8.85 12.52
N ARG A 41 -22.24 7.99 13.47
CA ARG A 41 -21.29 7.10 14.17
C ARG A 41 -20.62 6.12 13.22
N LEU A 42 -21.38 5.60 12.26
CA LEU A 42 -20.87 4.70 11.23
C LEU A 42 -19.84 5.45 10.42
N ALA A 43 -20.21 6.59 9.83
CA ALA A 43 -19.32 7.43 9.04
C ALA A 43 -18.02 7.77 9.79
N ALA A 44 -18.11 8.15 11.07
CA ALA A 44 -16.94 8.42 11.90
C ALA A 44 -16.02 7.19 12.05
N SER A 45 -16.59 6.02 12.33
CA SER A 45 -15.83 4.77 12.43
C SER A 45 -15.14 4.41 11.09
N LEU A 46 -15.84 4.58 9.96
CA LEU A 46 -15.29 4.29 8.64
C LEU A 46 -14.15 5.25 8.28
N LEU A 47 -14.31 6.55 8.58
CA LEU A 47 -13.27 7.56 8.38
C LEU A 47 -12.01 7.25 9.18
N ILE A 48 -12.19 6.82 10.43
CA ILE A 48 -11.08 6.43 11.28
C ILE A 48 -10.36 5.20 10.71
N GLY A 49 -11.08 4.16 10.29
CA GLY A 49 -10.50 2.99 9.61
C GLY A 49 -9.74 3.34 8.33
N ALA A 50 -10.33 4.22 7.51
CA ALA A 50 -9.73 4.71 6.29
C ALA A 50 -8.42 5.46 6.55
N ALA A 51 -8.29 6.15 7.69
CA ALA A 51 -7.05 6.79 8.13
C ALA A 51 -6.05 5.80 8.76
N THR A 52 -6.52 4.74 9.43
CA THR A 52 -5.65 3.75 10.09
C THR A 52 -4.75 3.03 9.09
N PHE A 53 -5.29 2.59 7.95
CA PHE A 53 -4.51 1.86 6.96
C PHE A 53 -3.24 2.62 6.49
N PRO A 54 -3.31 3.88 6.00
CA PRO A 54 -2.12 4.61 5.60
C PRO A 54 -1.18 4.98 6.76
N VAL A 55 -1.72 5.15 7.98
CA VAL A 55 -0.89 5.33 9.18
C VAL A 55 -0.07 4.08 9.46
N CYS A 56 -0.69 2.88 9.43
CA CYS A 56 0.01 1.59 9.56
C CYS A 56 1.11 1.46 8.50
N LEU A 57 0.83 1.80 7.24
CA LEU A 57 1.84 1.81 6.18
C LEU A 57 3.01 2.75 6.51
N GLY A 58 2.73 3.96 7.01
CA GLY A 58 3.75 4.92 7.44
C GLY A 58 4.62 4.39 8.57
N VAL A 59 4.02 3.71 9.55
CA VAL A 59 4.72 3.04 10.65
C VAL A 59 5.63 1.94 10.12
N PHE A 60 5.15 1.03 9.26
CA PHE A 60 5.98 -0.01 8.64
C PHE A 60 7.14 0.59 7.85
N GLN A 61 6.88 1.61 7.01
CA GLN A 61 7.92 2.26 6.22
C GLN A 61 8.99 2.89 7.11
N LYS A 62 8.59 3.59 8.17
CA LYS A 62 9.51 4.37 9.01
C LYS A 62 10.26 3.52 10.03
N LEU A 63 9.57 2.60 10.71
CA LEU A 63 10.11 1.84 11.84
C LEU A 63 10.67 0.48 11.45
N VAL A 64 10.18 -0.14 10.36
CA VAL A 64 10.62 -1.47 9.92
C VAL A 64 11.50 -1.36 8.67
N PHE A 65 10.97 -0.80 7.59
CA PHE A 65 11.65 -0.85 6.30
C PHE A 65 12.84 0.11 6.18
N THR A 66 12.72 1.33 6.70
CA THR A 66 13.82 2.31 6.63
C THR A 66 15.08 1.85 7.39
N PRO A 67 15.00 1.37 8.65
CA PRO A 67 16.18 0.89 9.38
C PRO A 67 16.81 -0.34 8.74
N LEU A 68 15.99 -1.25 8.24
CA LEU A 68 16.44 -2.47 7.54
C LEU A 68 16.84 -2.23 6.08
N LYS A 69 16.74 -0.98 5.59
CA LYS A 69 17.00 -0.60 4.19
C LYS A 69 16.21 -1.43 3.17
N ILE A 70 15.02 -1.89 3.56
CA ILE A 70 14.10 -2.61 2.68
C ILE A 70 13.40 -1.59 1.78
N SER A 71 13.31 -1.90 0.49
CA SER A 71 12.68 -1.04 -0.51
C SER A 71 11.92 -1.84 -1.56
N ASN A 72 11.25 -1.15 -2.47
CA ASN A 72 10.49 -1.74 -3.58
C ASN A 72 11.31 -2.64 -4.53
N VAL A 73 12.64 -2.59 -4.46
CA VAL A 73 13.57 -3.43 -5.24
C VAL A 73 14.25 -4.52 -4.42
N SER A 74 13.96 -4.61 -3.13
CA SER A 74 14.49 -5.68 -2.28
C SER A 74 13.95 -7.04 -2.70
N PHE A 75 14.75 -8.08 -2.46
CA PHE A 75 14.30 -9.46 -2.59
C PHE A 75 13.09 -9.71 -1.69
N GLY A 76 12.06 -10.39 -2.21
CA GLY A 76 10.81 -10.63 -1.48
C GLY A 76 9.90 -9.40 -1.30
N SER A 77 10.16 -8.28 -1.99
CA SER A 77 9.35 -7.05 -1.88
C SER A 77 7.86 -7.25 -2.14
N ASP A 78 7.47 -8.14 -3.06
CA ASP A 78 6.06 -8.45 -3.31
C ASP A 78 5.40 -9.13 -2.10
N MET A 79 6.08 -10.12 -1.50
CA MET A 79 5.60 -10.83 -0.31
C MET A 79 5.51 -9.92 0.91
N LEU A 80 6.54 -9.10 1.16
CA LEU A 80 6.50 -8.08 2.21
C LEU A 80 5.36 -7.08 1.98
N GLY A 81 5.11 -6.71 0.73
CA GLY A 81 4.01 -5.83 0.36
C GLY A 81 2.65 -6.44 0.67
N MET A 82 2.45 -7.71 0.32
CA MET A 82 1.23 -8.47 0.65
C MET A 82 1.01 -8.55 2.17
N CYS A 83 2.05 -8.93 2.92
CA CYS A 83 1.96 -9.03 4.38
C CYS A 83 1.59 -7.67 5.01
N VAL A 84 2.22 -6.58 4.57
CA VAL A 84 1.94 -5.25 5.10
C VAL A 84 0.52 -4.79 4.76
N VAL A 85 0.03 -5.05 3.54
CA VAL A 85 -1.35 -4.75 3.17
C VAL A 85 -2.33 -5.55 4.04
N ALA A 86 -2.11 -6.85 4.20
CA ALA A 86 -2.96 -7.71 5.02
C ALA A 86 -3.00 -7.26 6.49
N VAL A 87 -1.83 -7.06 7.12
CA VAL A 87 -1.73 -6.62 8.53
C VAL A 87 -2.34 -5.22 8.72
N SER A 88 -2.11 -4.30 7.79
CA SER A 88 -2.69 -2.96 7.86
C SER A 88 -4.22 -3.01 7.69
N GLY A 89 -4.74 -3.90 6.85
CA GLY A 89 -6.18 -4.13 6.67
C GLY A 89 -6.85 -4.76 7.88
N ILE A 90 -6.21 -5.76 8.51
CA ILE A 90 -6.64 -6.34 9.79
C ILE A 90 -6.70 -5.24 10.86
N THR A 91 -5.64 -4.45 10.97
CA THR A 91 -5.55 -3.37 11.96
C THR A 91 -6.62 -2.30 11.74
N ALA A 92 -6.83 -1.87 10.49
CA ALA A 92 -7.87 -0.90 10.13
C ALA A 92 -9.28 -1.43 10.45
N THR A 93 -9.58 -2.68 10.08
CA THR A 93 -10.88 -3.32 10.35
C THR A 93 -11.14 -3.45 11.85
N HIS A 94 -10.13 -3.89 12.61
CA HIS A 94 -10.22 -3.99 14.06
C HIS A 94 -10.47 -2.61 14.67
N PHE A 95 -9.72 -1.59 14.25
CA PHE A 95 -9.88 -0.25 14.80
C PHE A 95 -11.25 0.36 14.49
N THR A 96 -11.76 0.18 13.27
CA THR A 96 -13.13 0.60 12.94
C THR A 96 -14.16 -0.12 13.80
N SER A 97 -14.04 -1.44 13.98
CA SER A 97 -14.97 -2.21 14.81
C SER A 97 -14.98 -1.69 16.25
N ARG A 98 -13.81 -1.40 16.82
CA ARG A 98 -13.71 -0.86 18.19
C ARG A 98 -14.29 0.53 18.32
N VAL A 99 -14.04 1.40 17.34
CA VAL A 99 -14.65 2.73 17.32
C VAL A 99 -16.16 2.62 17.20
N TRP A 100 -16.68 1.73 16.35
CA TRP A 100 -18.12 1.50 16.23
C TRP A 100 -18.74 0.99 17.55
N GLU A 101 -18.17 -0.07 18.15
CA GLU A 101 -18.61 -0.61 19.45
C GLU A 101 -18.57 0.49 20.53
N PHE A 102 -17.51 1.29 20.55
CA PHE A 102 -17.38 2.39 21.49
C PHE A 102 -18.43 3.47 21.26
N LEU A 103 -18.64 3.93 20.02
CA LEU A 103 -19.60 4.99 19.68
C LEU A 103 -21.06 4.56 19.90
N THR A 104 -21.36 3.27 19.77
CA THR A 104 -22.71 2.71 19.98
C THR A 104 -22.97 2.28 21.43
N GLY A 105 -21.92 2.12 22.24
CA GLY A 105 -22.02 1.66 23.62
C GLY A 105 -22.77 2.65 24.53
N LYS A 106 -23.58 2.14 25.46
CA LYS A 106 -24.33 2.95 26.45
C LYS A 106 -23.42 3.87 27.29
N LYS A 107 -22.15 3.51 27.47
CA LYS A 107 -21.16 4.28 28.24
C LYS A 107 -20.45 5.36 27.41
N PHE A 108 -20.68 5.42 26.09
CA PHE A 108 -20.05 6.39 25.19
C PHE A 108 -20.29 7.82 25.64
N HIS A 109 -21.55 8.19 25.83
CA HIS A 109 -21.96 9.55 26.13
C HIS A 109 -21.25 10.08 27.39
N ILE A 110 -21.16 9.26 28.44
CA ILE A 110 -20.51 9.62 29.70
C ILE A 110 -19.00 9.83 29.52
N LEU A 111 -18.33 8.90 28.82
CA LEU A 111 -16.87 8.98 28.63
C LEU A 111 -16.46 10.10 27.67
N PHE A 112 -17.28 10.35 26.64
CA PHE A 112 -17.03 11.36 25.63
C PHE A 112 -17.19 12.78 26.19
N GLU A 113 -18.29 13.05 26.90
CA GLU A 113 -18.48 14.35 27.58
C GLU A 113 -17.35 14.62 28.57
N TYR A 114 -16.95 13.62 29.36
CA TYR A 114 -15.86 13.75 30.31
C TYR A 114 -14.51 14.05 29.64
N ALA A 115 -14.23 13.39 28.51
CA ALA A 115 -12.98 13.59 27.76
C ALA A 115 -12.92 14.95 27.03
N ILE A 116 -14.06 15.45 26.53
CA ILE A 116 -14.13 16.80 25.93
C ILE A 116 -13.78 17.86 26.99
N LEU A 117 -14.35 17.71 28.19
CA LEU A 117 -14.13 18.66 29.27
C LEU A 117 -12.71 18.57 29.85
N ASN A 118 -12.01 17.46 29.62
CA ASN A 118 -10.71 17.17 30.22
C ASN A 118 -9.75 16.53 29.20
N PRO A 119 -9.02 17.33 28.40
CA PRO A 119 -8.17 16.85 27.31
C PRO A 119 -7.10 15.83 27.72
N GLN A 120 -6.63 15.88 28.98
CA GLN A 120 -5.65 14.90 29.47
C GLN A 120 -6.18 13.45 29.46
N TYR A 121 -7.49 13.23 29.45
CA TYR A 121 -8.08 11.88 29.42
C TYR A 121 -8.31 11.33 28.02
N VAL A 122 -8.02 12.10 26.95
CA VAL A 122 -8.13 11.60 25.56
C VAL A 122 -7.21 10.39 25.33
N LEU A 123 -5.99 10.44 25.89
CA LEU A 123 -5.06 9.31 25.81
C LEU A 123 -5.58 8.09 26.59
N LEU A 124 -6.16 8.31 27.76
CA LEU A 124 -6.75 7.25 28.58
C LEU A 124 -7.95 6.61 27.88
N LEU A 125 -8.79 7.43 27.23
CA LEU A 125 -9.93 6.96 26.42
C LEU A 125 -9.47 6.09 25.26
N THR A 126 -8.38 6.52 24.60
CA THR A 126 -7.75 5.75 23.53
C THR A 126 -7.30 4.38 24.05
N VAL A 127 -6.57 4.34 25.17
CA VAL A 127 -6.13 3.10 25.82
C VAL A 127 -7.33 2.22 26.22
N TYR A 128 -8.39 2.82 26.76
CA TYR A 128 -9.61 2.10 27.14
C TYR A 128 -10.26 1.40 25.94
N ILE A 129 -10.46 2.11 24.81
CA ILE A 129 -11.02 1.53 23.57
C ILE A 129 -10.19 0.32 23.11
N PHE A 130 -8.87 0.38 23.27
CA PHE A 130 -7.96 -0.71 22.92
C PHE A 130 -7.94 -1.87 23.93
N SER A 131 -8.35 -1.63 25.17
CA SER A 131 -8.27 -2.61 26.26
C SER A 131 -9.52 -3.48 26.38
N ILE A 132 -10.60 -3.16 25.67
CA ILE A 132 -11.83 -3.96 25.66
C ILE A 132 -11.47 -5.36 25.13
N PRO A 133 -11.53 -6.44 25.93
CA PRO A 133 -11.32 -7.79 25.43
C PRO A 133 -12.40 -8.08 24.38
N ARG A 134 -12.01 -8.63 23.23
CA ARG A 134 -12.97 -9.20 22.29
C ARG A 134 -12.86 -10.70 22.43
N ASP A 135 -13.88 -11.29 23.05
CA ASP A 135 -14.09 -12.72 22.97
C ASP A 135 -14.34 -13.06 21.49
N GLY A 136 -13.53 -13.96 20.92
CA GLY A 136 -13.85 -14.58 19.63
C GLY A 136 -13.16 -14.06 18.37
N ASN A 137 -12.00 -13.39 18.45
CA ASN A 137 -11.17 -13.25 17.24
C ASN A 137 -10.41 -14.57 16.98
N SER A 138 -11.03 -15.50 16.28
CA SER A 138 -10.31 -16.68 15.81
C SER A 138 -9.20 -16.22 14.83
N PRO A 139 -8.05 -16.92 14.78
CA PRO A 139 -7.01 -16.63 13.79
C PRO A 139 -7.55 -16.69 12.35
N GLU A 140 -8.63 -17.46 12.12
CA GLU A 140 -9.34 -17.56 10.86
C GLU A 140 -9.98 -16.22 10.43
N GLU A 141 -10.63 -15.49 11.35
CA GLU A 141 -11.22 -14.16 11.06
C GLU A 141 -10.12 -13.19 10.59
N ALA A 142 -8.94 -13.21 11.23
CA ALA A 142 -7.81 -12.38 10.84
C ALA A 142 -7.28 -12.74 9.43
N VAL A 143 -7.19 -14.03 9.11
CA VAL A 143 -6.77 -14.49 7.77
C VAL A 143 -7.77 -14.04 6.70
N ILE A 144 -9.07 -14.20 6.95
CA ILE A 144 -10.13 -13.76 6.03
C ILE A 144 -10.07 -12.25 5.82
N VAL A 145 -10.02 -11.46 6.90
CA VAL A 145 -9.93 -9.99 6.82
C VAL A 145 -8.67 -9.55 6.09
N GLY A 146 -7.53 -10.17 6.38
CA GLY A 146 -6.27 -9.89 5.69
C GLY A 146 -6.35 -10.21 4.19
N GLY A 147 -6.93 -11.36 3.83
CA GLY A 147 -7.14 -11.79 2.46
C GLY A 147 -8.07 -10.86 1.67
N VAL A 148 -9.22 -10.50 2.27
CA VAL A 148 -10.18 -9.55 1.66
C VAL A 148 -9.53 -8.17 1.50
N SER A 149 -8.79 -7.70 2.50
CA SER A 149 -8.07 -6.42 2.42
C SER A 149 -7.08 -6.39 1.26
N LEU A 150 -6.34 -7.49 1.06
CA LEU A 150 -5.43 -7.64 -0.08
C LEU A 150 -6.18 -7.69 -1.41
N ALA A 151 -7.28 -8.44 -1.48
CA ALA A 151 -8.11 -8.52 -2.69
C ALA A 151 -8.68 -7.15 -3.09
N VAL A 152 -9.22 -6.39 -2.13
CA VAL A 152 -9.72 -5.02 -2.35
C VAL A 152 -8.59 -4.10 -2.81
N PHE A 153 -7.42 -4.15 -2.16
CA PHE A 153 -6.26 -3.37 -2.55
C PHE A 153 -5.85 -3.63 -4.01
N LEU A 154 -5.81 -4.90 -4.43
CA LEU A 154 -5.49 -5.29 -5.80
C LEU A 154 -6.59 -4.90 -6.80
N ALA A 155 -7.86 -5.08 -6.45
CA ALA A 155 -9.01 -4.69 -7.27
C ALA A 155 -9.02 -3.17 -7.55
N LEU A 156 -8.62 -2.36 -6.57
CA LEU A 156 -8.42 -0.92 -6.72
C LEU A 156 -7.10 -0.55 -7.45
N ARG A 157 -6.51 -1.51 -8.16
CA ARG A 157 -5.25 -1.39 -8.93
C ARG A 157 -4.04 -1.01 -8.06
N GLY A 158 -4.08 -1.38 -6.78
CA GLY A 158 -2.93 -1.32 -5.90
C GLY A 158 -1.82 -2.24 -6.39
N LYS A 159 -0.58 -1.82 -6.23
CA LYS A 159 0.60 -2.67 -6.47
C LYS A 159 1.19 -2.99 -5.12
N VAL A 160 1.39 -4.26 -4.78
CA VAL A 160 1.94 -4.63 -3.46
C VAL A 160 3.31 -3.99 -3.20
N ARG A 161 4.13 -3.83 -4.25
CA ARG A 161 5.39 -3.07 -4.16
C ARG A 161 5.22 -1.59 -3.87
N SER A 162 4.07 -1.00 -4.17
CA SER A 162 3.81 0.41 -3.90
C SER A 162 3.57 0.74 -2.43
N VAL A 163 3.50 -0.25 -1.53
CA VAL A 163 3.46 0.03 -0.08
C VAL A 163 4.85 0.04 0.57
N LEU A 164 5.87 -0.48 -0.12
CA LEU A 164 7.26 -0.41 0.32
C LEU A 164 7.89 0.92 -0.09
N PRO A 165 8.85 1.46 0.68
CA PRO A 165 9.48 2.71 0.33
C PRO A 165 10.38 2.53 -0.93
N SER A 166 10.60 3.61 -1.65
CA SER A 166 11.36 3.59 -2.91
C SER A 166 12.86 3.76 -2.67
N ASN A 167 13.70 3.10 -3.45
CA ASN A 167 15.13 3.44 -3.51
C ASN A 167 15.37 4.41 -4.68
N VAL A 168 15.97 5.58 -4.41
CA VAL A 168 16.23 6.61 -5.45
C VAL A 168 17.22 6.19 -6.54
N LEU A 169 17.92 5.08 -6.37
CA LEU A 169 18.86 4.53 -7.36
C LEU A 169 18.20 3.57 -8.36
N HIS A 170 16.91 3.32 -8.20
CA HIS A 170 16.12 2.44 -9.06
C HIS A 170 14.79 3.08 -9.43
N PRO A 171 14.07 2.55 -10.44
CA PRO A 171 12.67 2.88 -10.63
C PRO A 171 11.89 2.64 -9.32
N GLY A 172 11.47 3.74 -8.69
CA GLY A 172 10.70 3.70 -7.46
C GLY A 172 9.32 3.05 -7.60
N ALA A 173 8.64 2.91 -6.47
CA ALA A 173 7.40 2.16 -6.33
C ALA A 173 6.22 2.72 -7.14
N PHE A 174 6.33 3.97 -7.60
CA PHE A 174 5.34 4.65 -8.46
C PHE A 174 5.79 4.83 -9.90
N ALA A 175 6.87 4.17 -10.32
CA ALA A 175 7.28 4.12 -11.71
C ALA A 175 6.16 3.51 -12.59
N LYS A 176 5.74 4.25 -13.62
CA LYS A 176 4.72 3.82 -14.58
C LYS A 176 5.23 3.95 -16.01
N GLU A 177 5.38 5.18 -16.49
CA GLU A 177 5.87 5.46 -17.84
C GLU A 177 7.29 6.05 -17.81
N SER A 178 8.03 5.83 -18.89
CA SER A 178 9.42 6.24 -19.03
C SER A 178 9.80 6.45 -20.49
N LEU A 179 10.83 7.25 -20.71
CA LEU A 179 11.43 7.43 -22.04
C LEU A 179 12.77 6.71 -22.13
N PRO A 180 13.20 6.25 -23.32
CA PRO A 180 14.57 5.80 -23.50
C PRO A 180 15.53 6.94 -23.17
N ALA A 181 16.59 6.62 -22.42
CA ALA A 181 17.65 7.56 -22.08
C ALA A 181 18.93 7.20 -22.84
N SER A 182 19.69 8.23 -23.19
CA SER A 182 21.08 8.10 -23.62
C SER A 182 22.00 8.51 -22.47
N ASP A 183 23.31 8.41 -22.67
CA ASP A 183 24.32 8.90 -21.72
C ASP A 183 24.25 10.45 -21.53
N ASN A 184 23.51 11.17 -22.39
CA ASN A 184 23.29 12.61 -22.33
C ASN A 184 22.05 12.98 -21.51
N TYR A 185 21.98 14.25 -21.08
CA TYR A 185 20.79 14.82 -20.46
C TYR A 185 19.58 14.80 -21.42
N ALA A 186 18.38 14.75 -20.85
CA ALA A 186 17.15 14.80 -21.63
C ALA A 186 17.03 16.09 -22.45
N THR A 187 16.69 15.92 -23.72
CA THR A 187 16.34 17.01 -24.65
C THR A 187 15.10 17.77 -24.19
N SER A 188 14.87 18.97 -24.71
CA SER A 188 13.67 19.78 -24.40
C SER A 188 12.37 19.03 -24.69
N SER A 189 12.31 18.28 -25.79
CA SER A 189 11.15 17.45 -26.17
C SER A 189 10.92 16.30 -25.20
N GLN A 190 11.99 15.61 -24.76
CA GLN A 190 11.92 14.57 -23.73
C GLN A 190 11.49 15.13 -22.37
N ARG A 191 12.01 16.30 -21.97
CA ARG A 191 11.61 16.98 -20.72
C ARG A 191 10.13 17.35 -20.76
N SER A 192 9.62 17.89 -21.87
CA SER A 192 8.20 18.18 -22.05
C SER A 192 7.33 16.93 -21.94
N LYS A 193 7.74 15.81 -22.56
CA LYS A 193 7.04 14.52 -22.42
C LYS A 193 7.07 13.99 -20.98
N LEU A 194 8.22 14.05 -20.30
CA LEU A 194 8.35 13.64 -18.90
C LEU A 194 7.54 14.52 -17.96
N MET A 195 7.43 15.82 -18.25
CA MET A 195 6.54 16.72 -17.52
C MET A 195 5.09 16.25 -17.62
N LYS A 196 4.64 15.84 -18.81
CA LYS A 196 3.30 15.24 -18.99
C LYS A 196 3.15 13.94 -18.18
N PHE A 197 4.16 13.07 -18.16
CA PHE A 197 4.15 11.85 -17.35
C PHE A 197 4.08 12.17 -15.85
N GLY A 198 4.88 13.10 -15.36
CA GLY A 198 4.88 13.54 -13.96
C GLY A 198 3.54 14.16 -13.56
N LYS A 199 2.99 15.05 -14.40
CA LYS A 199 1.65 15.64 -14.19
C LYS A 199 0.53 14.61 -14.22
N ARG A 200 0.70 13.47 -14.89
CA ARG A 200 -0.30 12.39 -14.95
C ARG A 200 -0.15 11.37 -13.83
N TYR A 201 1.07 10.95 -13.51
CA TYR A 201 1.34 9.80 -12.64
C TYR A 201 2.03 10.13 -11.32
N GLY A 202 2.60 11.33 -11.21
CA GLY A 202 3.43 11.78 -10.10
C GLY A 202 4.89 11.39 -10.24
N CYS A 203 5.67 11.75 -9.23
CA CYS A 203 7.07 11.37 -9.09
C CYS A 203 7.19 9.84 -9.00
N HIS A 204 8.10 9.24 -9.77
CA HIS A 204 8.27 7.79 -9.77
C HIS A 204 8.78 7.23 -8.42
N SER A 205 9.47 8.04 -7.62
CA SER A 205 10.02 7.68 -6.31
C SER A 205 9.03 7.88 -5.16
N CYS A 206 8.54 9.11 -4.95
CA CYS A 206 7.65 9.39 -3.81
C CYS A 206 6.16 9.41 -4.15
N GLY A 207 5.77 9.38 -5.43
CA GLY A 207 4.37 9.45 -5.84
C GLY A 207 3.76 10.85 -5.82
N ALA A 208 4.46 11.86 -5.29
CA ALA A 208 3.97 13.24 -5.24
C ALA A 208 3.63 13.78 -6.63
N ARG A 209 2.43 14.36 -6.76
CA ARG A 209 1.87 14.85 -8.03
C ARG A 209 1.39 16.29 -7.92
N PHE A 210 0.47 16.55 -7.00
CA PHE A 210 -0.23 17.84 -6.92
C PHE A 210 0.59 18.98 -6.33
N THR A 211 1.56 18.66 -5.48
CA THR A 211 2.45 19.63 -4.83
C THR A 211 3.73 19.89 -5.61
N VAL A 212 3.90 19.27 -6.78
CA VAL A 212 5.12 19.32 -7.58
C VAL A 212 4.83 20.13 -8.85
N GLN A 213 5.46 21.30 -8.97
CA GLN A 213 5.33 22.15 -10.15
C GLN A 213 6.11 21.57 -11.34
N ASP A 214 7.35 21.14 -11.08
CA ASP A 214 8.27 20.64 -12.09
C ASP A 214 8.81 19.24 -11.81
N PHE A 215 8.96 18.47 -12.89
CA PHE A 215 9.57 17.15 -12.89
C PHE A 215 10.90 17.16 -13.65
N ILE A 216 11.90 16.56 -13.02
CA ILE A 216 13.25 16.36 -13.57
C ILE A 216 13.28 15.00 -14.28
N ALA A 217 13.99 14.95 -15.40
CA ALA A 217 14.28 13.73 -16.12
C ALA A 217 15.38 12.94 -15.40
N ASP A 218 15.00 11.96 -14.58
CA ASP A 218 15.94 11.17 -13.79
C ASP A 218 16.38 9.92 -14.57
N HIS A 219 17.70 9.71 -14.67
CA HIS A 219 18.28 8.51 -15.28
C HIS A 219 18.18 7.34 -14.32
N GLN A 220 17.54 6.26 -14.77
CA GLN A 220 17.44 5.03 -14.00
C GLN A 220 18.06 3.85 -14.78
N PRO A 221 19.10 3.18 -14.23
CA PRO A 221 19.86 3.57 -13.02
C PRO A 221 20.68 4.87 -13.24
N PRO A 222 21.09 5.57 -12.18
CA PRO A 222 21.87 6.81 -12.30
C PRO A 222 23.19 6.60 -13.07
N LEU A 223 23.58 7.59 -13.87
CA LEU A 223 24.80 7.53 -14.69
C LEU A 223 26.06 7.24 -13.87
N ALA A 224 26.17 7.79 -12.66
CA ALA A 224 27.29 7.52 -11.76
C ALA A 224 27.40 6.03 -11.38
N VAL A 225 26.26 5.36 -11.19
CA VAL A 225 26.21 3.91 -10.91
C VAL A 225 26.62 3.12 -12.14
N MET A 226 26.12 3.51 -13.33
CA MET A 226 26.48 2.86 -14.60
C MET A 226 27.97 2.97 -14.91
N ARG A 227 28.57 4.16 -14.75
CA ARG A 227 30.00 4.39 -14.99
C ARG A 227 30.88 3.54 -14.07
N ARG A 228 30.50 3.43 -12.79
CA ARG A 228 31.21 2.58 -11.82
C ARG A 228 31.07 1.09 -12.16
N LYS A 229 29.89 0.63 -12.57
CA LYS A 229 29.69 -0.77 -12.96
C LYS A 229 30.47 -1.11 -14.23
N ARG A 230 30.50 -0.21 -15.23
CA ARG A 230 31.32 -0.37 -16.44
C ARG A 230 32.80 -0.48 -16.07
N SER A 231 33.34 0.39 -15.20
CA SER A 231 34.76 0.34 -14.83
C SER A 231 35.15 -0.93 -14.04
N SER A 232 34.32 -1.37 -13.09
CA SER A 232 34.56 -2.63 -12.35
C SER A 232 34.47 -3.86 -13.26
N MET A 233 33.47 -3.89 -14.15
CA MET A 233 33.32 -5.00 -15.10
C MET A 233 34.45 -5.02 -16.13
N LEU A 234 34.89 -3.85 -16.62
CA LEU A 234 36.07 -3.72 -17.48
C LEU A 234 37.34 -4.29 -16.82
N HIS A 235 37.52 -4.09 -15.51
CA HIS A 235 38.67 -4.67 -14.80
C HIS A 235 38.60 -6.20 -14.75
N ILE A 236 37.44 -6.76 -14.41
CA ILE A 236 37.23 -8.22 -14.38
C ILE A 236 37.37 -8.81 -15.78
N PHE A 237 36.83 -8.16 -16.81
CA PHE A 237 36.96 -8.60 -18.19
C PHE A 237 38.38 -8.47 -18.72
N LYS A 238 39.14 -7.45 -18.32
CA LYS A 238 40.55 -7.32 -18.68
C LYS A 238 41.39 -8.45 -18.07
N GLU A 239 41.06 -8.86 -16.84
CA GLU A 239 41.64 -10.07 -16.21
C GLU A 239 41.21 -11.35 -16.95
N PHE A 240 39.91 -11.53 -17.22
CA PHE A 240 39.38 -12.73 -17.87
C PHE A 240 39.79 -12.87 -19.35
N SER A 241 39.89 -11.77 -20.08
CA SER A 241 40.30 -11.77 -21.50
C SER A 241 41.78 -12.07 -21.71
N ARG A 242 42.62 -11.85 -20.70
CA ARG A 242 44.00 -12.37 -20.69
C ARG A 242 43.99 -13.91 -20.63
N LEU A 243 43.06 -14.51 -19.89
CA LEU A 243 42.92 -15.96 -19.78
C LEU A 243 42.21 -16.60 -20.98
N PHE A 244 41.24 -15.91 -21.58
CA PHE A 244 40.45 -16.45 -22.68
C PHE A 244 40.49 -15.50 -23.88
N LYS A 245 41.32 -15.82 -24.89
CA LYS A 245 41.44 -15.13 -26.21
C LYS A 245 40.16 -15.19 -27.06
N ARG A 246 38.97 -15.26 -26.47
CA ARG A 246 37.71 -15.40 -27.20
C ARG A 246 36.98 -14.06 -27.22
N LYS A 247 37.11 -13.36 -28.35
CA LYS A 247 36.29 -12.18 -28.71
C LYS A 247 34.82 -12.57 -28.63
N LYS A 248 34.12 -12.13 -27.59
CA LYS A 248 32.66 -12.12 -27.59
C LYS A 248 32.20 -10.67 -27.41
N ASN A 249 31.59 -10.14 -28.46
CA ASN A 249 30.91 -8.84 -28.45
C ASN A 249 29.69 -8.97 -27.54
N MET A 250 29.89 -8.73 -26.24
CA MET A 250 28.82 -8.78 -25.24
C MET A 250 28.50 -7.35 -24.80
N THR A 251 27.64 -6.69 -25.57
CA THR A 251 27.04 -5.41 -25.20
C THR A 251 25.96 -5.65 -24.14
N LEU A 252 26.38 -5.89 -22.91
CA LEU A 252 25.50 -5.97 -21.73
C LEU A 252 25.08 -4.55 -21.30
N GLU A 253 24.45 -3.81 -22.20
CA GLU A 253 23.90 -2.48 -21.88
C GLU A 253 22.49 -2.65 -21.34
N THR A 254 22.35 -2.60 -20.01
CA THR A 254 21.03 -2.40 -19.41
C THR A 254 20.48 -1.07 -19.91
N PRO A 255 19.33 -1.06 -20.62
CA PRO A 255 18.85 0.16 -21.26
C PRO A 255 18.50 1.19 -20.18
N GLN A 256 19.20 2.31 -20.17
CA GLN A 256 18.86 3.42 -19.30
C GLN A 256 17.54 4.05 -19.72
N ARG A 257 16.76 4.50 -18.73
CA ARG A 257 15.47 5.14 -18.98
C ARG A 257 15.31 6.40 -18.15
N PHE A 258 14.58 7.37 -18.69
CA PHE A 258 14.17 8.55 -17.96
C PHE A 258 12.83 8.34 -17.26
N TYR A 259 12.76 8.69 -15.99
CA TYR A 259 11.52 8.75 -15.22
C TYR A 259 11.28 10.17 -14.67
N PRO A 260 10.01 10.59 -14.49
CA PRO A 260 9.70 11.89 -13.90
C PRO A 260 9.96 11.87 -12.40
N GLN A 261 10.88 12.71 -11.93
CA GLN A 261 11.25 12.79 -10.51
C GLN A 261 11.07 14.21 -9.98
N CYS A 262 10.55 14.37 -8.77
CA CYS A 262 10.43 15.69 -8.14
C CYS A 262 11.78 16.16 -7.58
N THR A 263 11.96 17.48 -7.44
CA THR A 263 13.20 18.10 -6.93
C THR A 263 13.64 17.53 -5.59
N ARG A 264 12.71 17.27 -4.66
CA ARG A 264 13.03 16.67 -3.34
C ARG A 264 13.70 15.30 -3.45
N CYS A 265 13.20 14.43 -4.35
CA CYS A 265 13.78 13.11 -4.55
C CYS A 265 15.13 13.20 -5.30
N SER A 266 15.24 14.12 -6.26
CA SER A 266 16.48 14.35 -7.02
C SER A 266 17.62 14.86 -6.11
N VAL A 267 17.34 15.84 -5.24
CA VAL A 267 18.32 16.32 -4.24
C VAL A 267 18.77 15.20 -3.31
N LYS A 268 17.84 14.35 -2.88
CA LYS A 268 18.16 13.18 -2.04
C LYS A 268 19.06 12.16 -2.77
N GLN A 269 18.76 11.88 -4.04
CA GLN A 269 19.58 11.02 -4.89
C GLN A 269 21.00 11.60 -5.07
N LEU A 270 21.11 12.90 -5.36
CA LEU A 270 22.38 13.58 -5.51
C LEU A 270 23.19 13.58 -4.21
N SER A 271 22.55 13.86 -3.07
CA SER A 271 23.19 13.81 -1.75
C SER A 271 23.76 12.43 -1.44
N TYR A 272 22.99 11.37 -1.75
CA TYR A 272 23.46 9.99 -1.62
C TYR A 272 24.67 9.72 -2.50
N LEU A 273 24.57 9.99 -3.81
CA LEU A 273 25.63 9.70 -4.78
C LEU A 273 26.91 10.50 -4.48
N SER A 274 26.78 11.76 -4.07
CA SER A 274 27.90 12.62 -3.68
C SER A 274 28.64 12.06 -2.47
N ALA A 275 27.92 11.68 -1.41
CA ALA A 275 28.53 11.07 -0.23
C ALA A 275 29.27 9.76 -0.57
N VAL A 276 28.64 8.88 -1.35
CA VAL A 276 29.26 7.63 -1.80
C VAL A 276 30.52 7.89 -2.65
N SER A 277 30.49 8.88 -3.54
CA SER A 277 31.63 9.21 -4.41
C SER A 277 32.85 9.71 -3.63
N ARG A 278 32.62 10.34 -2.47
CA ARG A 278 33.66 10.87 -1.56
C ARG A 278 34.09 9.86 -0.50
N GLY A 279 33.56 8.63 -0.52
CA GLY A 279 33.82 7.63 0.51
C GLY A 279 33.24 7.97 1.89
N LEU A 280 32.28 8.90 1.95
CA LEU A 280 31.63 9.31 3.20
C LEU A 280 30.45 8.39 3.54
N ARG A 281 30.02 8.42 4.80
CA ARG A 281 28.79 7.75 5.24
C ARG A 281 27.59 8.38 4.54
N ALA A 282 27.03 7.66 3.56
CA ALA A 282 25.90 8.15 2.78
C ALA A 282 24.60 8.17 3.62
N PRO A 283 23.72 9.17 3.40
CA PRO A 283 22.37 9.15 3.96
C PRO A 283 21.58 7.94 3.44
N SER A 284 20.41 7.65 4.01
CA SER A 284 19.56 6.58 3.45
C SER A 284 19.04 6.96 2.06
N PRO A 285 19.18 6.09 1.03
CA PRO A 285 18.63 6.34 -0.31
C PRO A 285 17.11 6.07 -0.37
N VAL A 286 16.50 5.67 0.75
CA VAL A 286 15.11 5.24 0.83
C VAL A 286 14.17 6.44 0.95
N VAL A 287 13.11 6.47 0.16
CA VAL A 287 12.08 7.50 0.13
C VAL A 287 10.75 6.88 0.55
N ASN A 288 10.25 7.35 1.69
CA ASN A 288 8.93 7.00 2.20
C ASN A 288 7.85 7.81 1.49
N HIS A 289 6.66 7.25 1.38
CA HIS A 289 5.58 7.83 0.59
C HIS A 289 4.19 7.61 1.20
N PHE A 290 4.13 7.35 2.51
CA PHE A 290 2.88 7.26 3.26
C PHE A 290 1.96 8.49 3.11
N THR A 291 2.50 9.65 2.77
CA THR A 291 1.71 10.87 2.48
C THR A 291 1.16 10.94 1.05
N SER A 292 1.61 10.07 0.14
CA SER A 292 1.13 10.00 -1.24
C SER A 292 -0.01 9.00 -1.36
N LEU A 293 -1.09 9.30 -0.64
CA LEU A 293 -2.31 8.51 -0.63
C LEU A 293 -2.89 8.42 -2.05
N ARG A 294 -3.24 7.19 -2.45
CA ARG A 294 -3.97 6.89 -3.67
C ARG A 294 -5.31 6.31 -3.25
N LEU A 295 -6.26 6.23 -4.17
CA LEU A 295 -7.55 5.57 -3.89
C LEU A 295 -7.38 4.16 -3.32
N CYS A 296 -6.40 3.37 -3.80
CA CYS A 296 -6.09 2.06 -3.24
C CYS A 296 -5.48 2.08 -1.82
N HIS A 297 -5.01 3.23 -1.34
CA HIS A 297 -4.57 3.43 0.05
C HIS A 297 -5.71 3.92 0.95
N ILE A 298 -6.84 4.35 0.37
CA ILE A 298 -8.06 4.57 1.11
C ILE A 298 -8.66 3.18 1.28
N PHE A 299 -8.32 2.56 2.40
CA PHE A 299 -9.03 1.37 2.84
C PHE A 299 -10.47 1.79 3.08
N LEU A 300 -11.33 1.52 2.11
CA LEU A 300 -12.75 1.50 2.39
C LEU A 300 -12.94 0.27 3.29
N PRO A 301 -13.54 0.41 4.48
CA PRO A 301 -13.87 -0.69 5.38
C PRO A 301 -14.97 -1.60 4.81
N PHE A 302 -14.89 -1.91 3.52
CA PHE A 302 -15.57 -3.00 2.84
C PHE A 302 -15.42 -4.33 3.60
N PRO A 303 -14.30 -4.61 4.31
CA PRO A 303 -14.20 -5.80 5.14
C PRO A 303 -15.22 -5.86 6.29
N LEU A 304 -15.80 -4.75 6.76
CA LEU A 304 -16.90 -4.82 7.73
C LEU A 304 -18.18 -5.34 7.10
N LEU A 305 -18.47 -4.94 5.86
CA LEU A 305 -19.56 -5.55 5.10
C LEU A 305 -19.29 -7.05 4.93
N VAL A 306 -18.07 -7.43 4.54
CA VAL A 306 -17.72 -8.84 4.33
C VAL A 306 -17.74 -9.66 5.63
N VAL A 307 -17.28 -9.14 6.76
CA VAL A 307 -17.34 -9.84 8.06
C VAL A 307 -18.78 -9.97 8.55
N SER A 308 -19.60 -8.93 8.37
CA SER A 308 -21.05 -9.00 8.63
C SER A 308 -21.74 -10.04 7.72
N ALA A 309 -21.30 -10.16 6.47
CA ALA A 309 -21.76 -11.21 5.54
C ALA A 309 -21.38 -12.60 6.02
N TYR A 310 -20.10 -12.80 6.36
CA TYR A 310 -19.57 -14.08 6.81
C TYR A 310 -20.27 -14.58 8.08
N ARG A 311 -20.42 -13.71 9.08
CA ARG A 311 -21.12 -14.05 10.33
C ARG A 311 -22.59 -14.36 10.09
N PHE A 312 -23.23 -13.74 9.10
CA PHE A 312 -24.60 -14.08 8.73
C PHE A 312 -24.71 -15.48 8.11
N CYS A 313 -23.76 -15.86 7.25
CA CYS A 313 -23.73 -17.19 6.66
C CYS A 313 -23.40 -18.28 7.70
N ALA A 314 -22.42 -18.05 8.57
CA ALA A 314 -21.97 -19.01 9.58
C ALA A 314 -23.01 -19.32 10.68
N VAL A 315 -24.04 -18.49 10.85
CA VAL A 315 -25.14 -18.71 11.82
C VAL A 315 -26.27 -19.57 11.20
N ARG A 316 -26.22 -19.82 9.88
CA ARG A 316 -27.23 -20.62 9.17
C ARG A 316 -26.85 -22.08 8.97
N GLU A 317 -25.61 -22.47 9.27
CA GLU A 317 -25.15 -23.85 9.36
C GLU A 317 -25.29 -24.37 10.80
#